data_AF-A0A377AU27-F1
#
_entry.id   AF-A0A377AU27-F1
#
_cell.length_a   1.000
_cell.length_b   1.000
_cell.length_c   1.000
_cell.angle_alpha   90.00
_cell.angle_beta   90.00
_cell.angle_gamma   90.00
#
_symmetry.space_group_name_H-M   'P 1'
#
loop_
_entity.id
_entity.type
_entity.pdbx_description
1 polymer ?
#
loop_
_entity_poly.entity_id
_entity_poly.type
_entity_poly.pdbx_seq_one_letter_code
_entity_poly.pdbx_strand_id
1 'polypeptide(L)' 'MPGPDNAGGSKEMVEGFRAAIAGSPVRIVDIALGDNDIEIQRNLLQEMLERHPEIDVVAGTAIAAEAAMGKGVT' A
#
# COMPACT_ATOMS: atom_id res chain seq x y z
N MET A 1 1.45 -0.25 0.74
CA MET A 1 0.87 0.84 1.55
C MET A 1 0.76 0.39 3.01
N PRO A 2 1.86 0.40 3.78
CA PRO A 2 1.90 -0.21 5.10
C PRO A 2 1.31 0.66 6.22
N GLY A 3 1.05 1.95 5.94
CA GLY A 3 0.56 2.92 6.91
C GLY A 3 1.59 4.00 7.23
N PRO A 4 1.47 4.68 8.39
CA PRO A 4 2.31 5.82 8.74
C PRO A 4 3.77 5.44 8.96
N ASP A 5 4.72 6.28 8.56
CA ASP A 5 6.16 6.02 8.74
C ASP A 5 6.57 5.98 10.23
N ASN A 6 5.92 6.79 11.07
CA ASN A 6 6.21 6.88 12.49
C ASN A 6 5.49 5.82 13.35
N ALA A 7 4.70 4.93 12.75
CA ALA A 7 4.08 3.82 13.45
C ALA A 7 5.04 2.62 13.42
N GLY A 8 5.33 2.03 14.59
CA GLY A 8 6.21 0.85 14.68
C GLY A 8 5.83 -0.22 13.63
N GLY A 9 4.55 -0.56 13.59
CA GLY A 9 3.99 -1.62 12.73
C GLY A 9 4.26 -1.49 11.23
N SER A 10 4.43 -0.28 10.69
CA SER A 10 4.64 -0.09 9.25
C SER A 10 5.98 -0.66 8.80
N LYS A 11 7.02 -0.48 9.62
CA LYS A 11 8.36 -1.00 9.31
C LYS A 11 8.36 -2.54 9.38
N GLU A 12 7.79 -3.11 10.43
CA GLU A 12 7.72 -4.57 10.55
C GLU A 12 6.86 -5.21 9.44
N MET A 13 5.81 -4.53 8.99
CA MET A 13 5.01 -5.00 7.84
C MET A 13 5.86 -5.05 6.55
N VAL A 14 6.64 -4.01 6.28
CA VAL A 14 7.52 -3.99 5.09
C VAL A 14 8.58 -5.09 5.17
N GLU A 15 9.24 -5.22 6.32
CA GLU A 15 10.27 -6.24 6.53
C GLU A 15 9.70 -7.66 6.42
N GLY A 16 8.55 -7.91 7.06
CA GLY A 16 7.85 -9.19 7.00
C GLY A 16 7.40 -9.54 5.58
N PHE A 17 6.85 -8.58 4.83
CA PHE A 17 6.46 -8.80 3.45
C PHE A 17 7.66 -9.10 2.54
N ARG A 18 8.77 -8.36 2.70
CA ARG A 18 10.02 -8.62 1.97
C ARG A 18 10.55 -10.02 2.24
N ALA A 19 10.52 -10.47 3.50
CA ALA A 19 10.92 -11.82 3.86
C ALA A 19 10.00 -12.88 3.25
N ALA A 20 8.69 -12.65 3.27
CA ALA A 20 7.69 -13.59 2.76
C ALA A 20 7.79 -13.82 1.23
N ILE A 21 8.16 -12.79 0.47
CA ILE A 21 8.30 -12.90 -1.00
C ILE A 21 9.73 -13.28 -1.43
N ALA A 22 10.66 -13.49 -0.50
CA ALA A 22 12.04 -13.82 -0.84
C ALA A 22 12.13 -15.12 -1.66
N GLY A 23 12.82 -15.07 -2.79
CA GLY A 23 12.92 -16.20 -3.73
C GLY A 23 11.71 -16.40 -4.65
N SER A 24 10.69 -15.54 -4.55
CA SER A 24 9.57 -15.51 -5.49
C SER A 24 9.87 -14.59 -6.69
N PRO A 25 9.11 -14.67 -7.80
CA PRO A 25 9.21 -13.72 -8.91
C PRO A 25 8.59 -12.34 -8.59
N VAL A 26 7.95 -12.18 -7.43
CA VAL A 26 7.30 -10.91 -7.05
C VAL A 26 8.35 -9.83 -6.85
N ARG A 27 8.13 -8.65 -7.43
CA ARG A 27 8.98 -7.47 -7.24
C ARG A 27 8.19 -6.35 -6.57
N ILE A 28 8.75 -5.78 -5.51
CA ILE A 28 8.25 -4.54 -4.92
C ILE A 28 8.76 -3.40 -5.80
N VAL A 29 7.85 -2.69 -6.47
CA VAL A 29 8.18 -1.55 -7.32
C VAL A 29 8.25 -0.23 -6.54
N ASP A 30 7.44 -0.09 -5.49
CA ASP A 30 7.39 1.10 -4.65
C ASP A 30 6.75 0.80 -3.28
N ILE A 31 6.96 1.69 -2.32
CA ILE A 31 6.35 1.68 -1.00
C ILE A 31 5.86 3.09 -0.66
N ALA A 32 4.55 3.30 -0.75
CA ALA A 32 3.90 4.53 -0.28
C ALA A 32 3.59 4.47 1.22
N LEU A 33 4.17 5.40 1.99
CA LEU A 33 3.94 5.61 3.42
C LEU A 33 3.00 6.80 3.63
N GLY A 34 2.08 6.68 4.59
CA GLY A 34 1.16 7.75 4.94
C GLY A 34 0.15 7.32 6.00
N ASP A 35 -0.45 8.29 6.65
CA ASP A 35 -1.39 8.04 7.75
C ASP A 35 -2.55 7.12 7.33
N ASN A 36 -3.11 6.40 8.31
CA ASN A 36 -4.29 5.54 8.12
C ASN A 36 -5.59 6.37 8.01
N ASP A 37 -5.55 7.42 7.21
CA ASP A 37 -6.70 8.23 6.83
C ASP A 37 -7.11 7.87 5.40
N ILE A 38 -8.41 7.75 5.17
CA ILE A 38 -8.94 7.27 3.89
C ILE A 38 -8.58 8.20 2.72
N GLU A 39 -8.57 9.51 2.93
CA GLU A 39 -8.27 10.48 1.87
C GLU A 39 -6.77 10.46 1.55
N ILE A 40 -5.93 10.36 2.58
CA ILE A 40 -4.47 10.23 2.41
C ILE A 40 -4.14 8.94 1.66
N GLN A 41 -4.69 7.80 2.07
CA GLN A 41 -4.46 6.52 1.39
C GLN A 41 -4.97 6.55 -0.05
N ARG A 42 -6.12 7.17 -0.32
CA ARG A 42 -6.67 7.29 -1.67
C ARG A 42 -5.76 8.11 -2.60
N ASN A 43 -5.24 9.22 -2.10
CA ASN A 43 -4.35 10.08 -2.89
C ASN A 43 -3.01 9.40 -3.16
N LEU A 44 -2.43 8.73 -2.16
CA LEU A 44 -1.21 7.93 -2.33
C LEU A 44 -1.41 6.80 -3.34
N LEU A 45 -2.55 6.11 -3.28
CA LEU A 45 -2.88 5.05 -4.24
C LEU A 45 -2.95 5.59 -5.67
N GLN A 46 -3.63 6.72 -5.88
CA GLN A 46 -3.71 7.37 -7.19
C GLN A 46 -2.32 7.74 -7.71
N GLU A 47 -1.49 8.38 -6.88
CA GLU A 47 -0.12 8.74 -7.25
C GLU A 47 0.70 7.51 -7.64
N MET A 48 0.60 6.40 -6.89
CA MET A 48 1.33 5.17 -7.23
C MET A 48 0.89 4.59 -8.57
N LEU A 49 -0.42 4.57 -8.84
CA LEU A 49 -0.97 4.04 -10.10
C LEU A 49 -0.60 4.91 -11.29
N GLU A 50 -0.52 6.23 -11.11
CA GLU A 50 -0.04 7.16 -12.13
C GLU A 50 1.45 7.00 -12.40
N ARG A 51 2.26 6.78 -11.36
CA ARG A 51 3.72 6.59 -11.49
C ARG A 51 4.11 5.22 -12.03
N HIS A 52 3.31 4.19 -11.76
CA HIS A 52 3.59 2.81 -12.13
C HIS A 52 2.35 2.17 -12.77
N PRO A 53 1.97 2.56 -14.01
CA PRO A 53 0.77 2.04 -14.68
C PRO A 53 0.83 0.54 -15.01
N GLU A 54 2.00 -0.08 -14.92
CA GLU A 54 2.24 -1.49 -15.23
C GLU A 54 2.08 -2.44 -14.04
N ILE A 55 1.71 -1.94 -12.85
CA ILE A 55 1.65 -2.79 -11.65
C ILE A 55 0.47 -3.76 -11.67
N ASP A 56 0.75 -5.00 -11.27
CA ASP A 56 -0.28 -6.04 -11.23
C ASP A 56 -1.10 -6.01 -9.93
N VAL A 57 -0.48 -5.59 -8.82
CA VAL A 57 -1.04 -5.73 -7.47
C VAL A 57 -0.63 -4.57 -6.57
N VAL A 58 -1.59 -4.08 -5.78
CA VAL A 58 -1.35 -3.21 -4.63
C VAL A 58 -1.59 -3.98 -3.34
N ALA A 59 -0.58 -4.02 -2.47
CA ALA A 59 -0.68 -4.59 -1.13
C ALA A 59 -0.67 -3.48 -0.06
N GLY A 60 -1.60 -3.54 0.90
CA GLY A 60 -1.73 -2.51 1.93
C GLY A 60 -2.65 -2.90 3.09
N THR A 61 -2.86 -1.95 4.00
CA THR A 61 -3.76 -2.09 5.15
C THR A 61 -5.24 -2.15 4.72
N ALA A 62 -6.13 -2.48 5.67
CA ALA A 62 -7.57 -2.46 5.42
C ALA A 62 -8.07 -1.08 4.94
N ILE A 63 -7.52 0.01 5.47
CA ILE A 63 -7.86 1.38 5.05
C ILE A 63 -7.40 1.64 3.62
N ALA A 64 -6.23 1.13 3.21
CA ALA A 64 -5.78 1.22 1.83
C ALA A 64 -6.71 0.44 0.88
N ALA A 65 -7.21 -0.73 1.30
CA ALA A 65 -8.19 -1.49 0.55
C ALA A 65 -9.54 -0.74 0.43
N GLU A 66 -10.00 -0.13 1.52
CA GLU A 66 -11.22 0.71 1.51
C GLU A 66 -11.06 1.92 0.59
N ALA A 67 -9.91 2.59 0.64
CA ALA A 67 -9.59 3.70 -0.25
C ALA A 67 -9.61 3.29 -1.73
N ALA A 68 -9.23 2.05 -2.04
CA ALA A 68 -9.27 1.49 -3.41
C ALA A 68 -10.70 1.17 -3.87
N MET A 69 -11.55 0.66 -2.98
CA MET A 69 -12.96 0.36 -3.31
C MET A 69 -13.82 1.62 -3.47
N GLY A 70 -13.39 2.74 -2.89
CA GLY A 70 -14.19 3.95 -2.80
C GLY A 70 -15.37 3.78 -1.83
N LYS A 71 -16.11 4.86 -1.55
CA LYS A 71 -17.38 4.73 -0.82
C LYS A 71 -18.31 3.84 -1.65
N GLY A 72 -18.69 2.69 -1.11
CA GLY A 72 -19.80 1.90 -1.66
C GLY A 72 -21.02 2.81 -1.76
N VAL A 73 -21.43 3.14 -2.98
CA VAL A 73 -22.72 3.76 -3.23
C VAL A 73 -23.76 2.69 -2.94
N THR A 74 -24.37 2.75 -1.76
CA THR A 74 -25.69 2.16 -1.49
C THR A 74 -26.77 2.92 -2.24
#